data_AF-A0A9X3HJ27-F1
#
_entry.id   AF-A0A9X3HJ27-F1
#
_cell.length_a   1.000
_cell.length_b   1.000
_cell.length_c   1.000
_cell.angle_alpha   90.00
_cell.angle_beta   90.00
_cell.angle_gamma   90.00
#
_symmetry.space_group_name_H-M   'P 1'
#
loop_
_entity.id
_entity.type
_entity.pdbx_description
1 polymer ?
#
loop_
_entity_poly.entity_id
_entity_poly.type
_entity_poly.pdbx_seq_one_letter_code
_entity_poly.pdbx_strand_id
1 'polypeptide(L)'
;MLWKWAKRRHPRKGKKWIKNRYWHPKGNREWSFRTDKAILYQMMDMPIVRIRSLDLKKNPFLDGEYFEHRRKQHKKDKETAYLSSTAALSGYYAL
;
A
#
# COMPACT_ATOMS: atom_id res chain seq x y z
N MET A 1 -8.81 -3.41 13.35
CA MET A 1 -9.17 -4.85 13.26
C MET A 1 -8.05 -5.83 13.62
N LEU A 2 -6.74 -5.53 13.50
CA LEU A 2 -5.66 -6.48 13.88
C LEU A 2 -5.47 -6.69 15.40
N TRP A 3 -5.64 -5.64 16.20
CA TRP A 3 -5.51 -5.73 17.67
C TRP A 3 -6.53 -6.70 18.29
N LYS A 4 -7.79 -6.63 17.85
CA LYS A 4 -8.85 -7.55 18.29
C LYS A 4 -8.51 -9.00 17.92
N TRP A 5 -8.03 -9.24 16.70
CA TRP A 5 -7.57 -10.56 16.25
C TRP A 5 -6.43 -11.08 17.14
N ALA A 6 -5.41 -10.26 17.42
CA ALA A 6 -4.26 -10.68 18.22
C ALA A 6 -4.66 -11.02 19.66
N LYS A 7 -5.57 -10.25 20.26
CA LYS A 7 -6.17 -10.56 21.58
C LYS A 7 -6.93 -11.88 21.56
N ARG A 8 -7.74 -12.13 20.53
CA ARG A 8 -8.51 -13.37 20.40
C ARG A 8 -7.62 -14.58 20.18
N ARG A 9 -6.51 -14.43 19.44
CA ARG A 9 -5.54 -15.50 19.19
C ARG A 9 -4.75 -15.88 20.44
N HIS A 10 -4.53 -14.92 21.36
CA HIS A 10 -3.74 -15.12 22.58
C HIS A 10 -4.51 -14.71 23.84
N PRO A 11 -5.59 -15.44 24.20
CA PRO A 11 -6.45 -15.07 25.33
C PRO A 11 -5.73 -15.12 26.68
N ARG A 12 -4.68 -15.94 26.81
CA ARG A 12 -3.87 -16.10 28.03
C ARG A 12 -2.66 -15.16 28.10
N LYS A 13 -2.39 -14.35 27.07
CA LYS A 13 -1.22 -13.45 27.05
C LYS A 13 -1.66 -12.00 27.28
N GLY A 14 -0.86 -11.27 28.05
CA GLY A 14 -1.12 -9.87 28.35
C GLY A 14 -0.96 -8.96 27.12
N LYS A 15 -1.52 -7.75 27.20
CA LYS A 15 -1.46 -6.73 26.13
C LYS A 15 -0.02 -6.38 25.74
N LYS A 16 0.90 -6.31 26.71
CA LYS A 16 2.33 -6.03 26.47
C LYS A 16 2.98 -7.11 25.61
N TRP A 17 2.68 -8.38 25.87
CA TRP A 17 3.19 -9.50 25.08
C TRP A 17 2.65 -9.45 23.64
N ILE A 18 1.35 -9.17 23.49
CA ILE A 18 0.72 -9.01 22.17
C ILE A 18 1.37 -7.89 21.36
N LYS A 19 1.60 -6.71 21.98
CA LYS A 19 2.31 -5.59 21.35
C LYS A 19 3.69 -6.07 20.87
N ASN A 20 4.51 -6.60 21.78
CA ASN A 20 5.88 -6.98 21.46
C ASN A 20 5.97 -8.11 20.42
N ARG A 21 4.97 -8.99 20.32
CA ARG A 21 4.98 -10.06 19.32
C ARG A 21 4.72 -9.51 17.91
N TYR A 22 3.75 -8.61 17.76
CA TYR A 22 3.20 -8.25 16.45
C TYR A 22 3.45 -6.80 16.00
N TRP A 23 3.67 -5.87 16.93
CA TRP A 23 3.89 -4.45 16.63
C TRP A 23 5.33 -4.08 16.94
N HIS A 24 6.06 -3.73 15.87
CA HIS A 24 7.47 -3.39 15.93
C HIS A 24 7.71 -1.99 15.36
N PRO A 25 8.73 -1.27 15.86
CA PRO A 25 9.16 -0.04 15.24
C PRO A 25 9.76 -0.31 13.85
N LYS A 26 9.47 0.58 12.90
CA LYS A 26 10.04 0.61 11.54
C LYS A 26 10.21 2.06 11.11
N GLY A 27 11.46 2.50 10.94
CA GLY A 27 11.76 3.91 10.66
C GLY A 27 11.11 4.81 11.72
N ASN A 28 10.36 5.82 11.28
CA ASN A 28 9.67 6.75 12.18
C ASN A 28 8.30 6.23 12.70
N ARG A 29 7.96 4.95 12.49
CA ARG A 29 6.67 4.37 12.90
C ARG A 29 6.83 3.32 13.97
N GLU A 30 6.18 3.50 15.11
CA GLU A 30 6.24 2.54 16.23
C GLU A 30 5.25 1.36 16.14
N TRP A 31 4.14 1.54 15.41
CA TRP A 31 3.01 0.61 15.40
C TRP A 31 2.88 -0.15 14.07
N SER A 32 3.98 -0.71 13.57
CA SER A 32 3.96 -1.50 12.34
C SER A 32 3.66 -2.98 12.65
N PHE A 33 2.56 -3.49 12.10
CA PHE A 33 2.22 -4.91 12.22
C PHE A 33 3.17 -5.75 11.37
N ARG A 34 3.88 -6.69 12.01
CA ARG A 34 4.97 -7.43 11.39
C ARG A 34 5.05 -8.85 11.95
N THR A 35 5.56 -9.75 11.10
CA THR A 35 6.10 -11.06 11.46
C THR A 35 7.60 -11.08 11.17
N ASP A 36 8.29 -12.13 11.60
CA ASP A 36 9.74 -12.26 11.41
C ASP A 36 10.16 -12.22 9.92
N LYS A 37 9.22 -12.54 9.00
CA LYS A 37 9.46 -12.59 7.56
C LYS A 37 9.00 -11.34 6.80
N ALA A 38 7.97 -10.65 7.28
CA ALA A 38 7.30 -9.62 6.50
C ALA A 38 6.57 -8.58 7.35
N ILE A 39 6.51 -7.36 6.81
CA ILE A 39 5.77 -6.24 7.37
C ILE A 39 4.50 -6.04 6.55
N LEU A 40 3.38 -5.82 7.24
CA LEU A 40 2.13 -5.52 6.58
C LEU A 40 2.19 -4.13 5.92
N TYR A 41 1.83 -4.07 4.64
CA TYR A 41 1.69 -2.82 3.91
C TYR A 41 0.57 -1.95 4.50
N GLN A 42 0.88 -0.68 4.75
CA GLN A 42 -0.11 0.26 5.27
C GLN A 42 -0.70 1.05 4.12
N MET A 43 -2.01 1.31 4.16
CA MET A 43 -2.68 2.09 3.11
C MET A 43 -2.08 3.51 2.97
N MET A 44 -1.56 4.07 4.06
CA MET A 44 -0.88 5.39 4.05
C MET A 44 0.39 5.40 3.18
N ASP A 45 0.98 4.23 2.92
CA ASP A 45 2.15 4.09 2.05
C ASP A 45 1.77 4.08 0.56
N MET A 46 0.48 4.03 0.24
CA MET A 46 0.01 4.03 -1.14
C MET A 46 0.10 5.42 -1.73
N PRO A 47 0.90 5.65 -2.79
CA PRO A 47 0.99 6.95 -3.41
C PRO A 47 -0.35 7.33 -4.05
N ILE A 48 -0.74 8.58 -3.89
CA ILE A 48 -1.95 9.11 -4.49
C ILE A 48 -1.63 9.56 -5.91
N VAL A 49 -2.09 8.80 -6.90
CA VAL A 49 -1.96 9.15 -8.32
C VAL A 49 -3.29 9.68 -8.84
N ARG A 50 -3.28 10.93 -9.32
CA ARG A 50 -4.47 11.62 -9.81
C ARG A 50 -4.73 11.24 -11.27
N ILE A 51 -5.99 10.92 -11.57
CA ILE A 51 -6.44 10.70 -12.94
C ILE A 51 -6.67 12.07 -13.58
N ARG A 52 -6.05 12.32 -14.74
CA ARG A 52 -6.25 13.54 -15.52
C ARG A 52 -7.67 13.56 -16.10
N SER A 53 -8.26 14.75 -16.27
CA SER A 53 -9.55 14.92 -16.94
C SER A 53 -9.52 14.44 -18.39
N LEU A 54 -10.62 13.83 -18.84
CA LEU A 54 -10.77 13.30 -20.21
C LEU A 54 -10.79 14.43 -21.24
N ASP A 55 -10.29 14.14 -22.43
CA ASP A 55 -10.60 14.96 -23.60
C ASP A 55 -12.03 14.63 -24.04
N LEU A 56 -12.93 15.60 -23.89
CA LEU A 56 -14.36 15.44 -24.17
C LEU A 56 -14.65 15.22 -25.67
N LYS A 57 -13.69 15.52 -26.56
CA LYS A 57 -13.84 15.31 -28.00
C LYS A 57 -13.60 13.85 -28.42
N LYS A 58 -13.05 13.00 -27.54
CA LYS A 58 -12.61 11.65 -27.87
C LYS A 58 -13.68 10.61 -27.54
N ASN A 59 -14.00 9.76 -28.51
CA ASN A 59 -15.01 8.71 -28.39
C ASN A 59 -14.35 7.32 -28.18
N PRO A 60 -14.73 6.54 -27.15
CA PRO A 60 -14.19 5.20 -26.91
C PRO A 60 -14.22 4.23 -28.09
N PHE A 61 -15.21 4.35 -28.98
CA PHE A 61 -15.39 3.43 -30.10
C PHE A 61 -14.62 3.83 -31.37
N LEU A 62 -14.29 5.11 -31.53
CA LEU A 62 -13.58 5.64 -32.70
C LEU A 62 -12.12 5.97 -32.40
N ASP A 63 -11.83 6.45 -31.18
CA ASP A 63 -10.51 6.90 -30.74
C ASP A 63 -9.83 5.91 -29.77
N GLY A 64 -9.88 4.60 -30.07
CA GLY A 64 -9.34 3.56 -29.18
C GLY A 64 -7.88 3.78 -28.77
N GLU A 65 -7.05 4.28 -29.68
CA GLU A 65 -5.62 4.56 -29.42
C GLU A 65 -5.40 5.57 -28.29
N TYR A 66 -6.25 6.60 -28.18
CA TYR A 66 -6.20 7.59 -27.12
C TYR A 66 -6.38 6.94 -25.74
N PHE A 67 -7.39 6.08 -25.60
CA PHE A 67 -7.70 5.41 -24.34
C PHE A 67 -6.64 4.37 -23.96
N GLU A 68 -6.07 3.66 -24.93
CA GLU A 68 -4.95 2.74 -24.71
C GLU A 68 -3.69 3.47 -24.25
N HIS A 69 -3.30 4.55 -24.93
CA HIS A 69 -2.15 5.36 -24.54
C HIS A 69 -2.32 5.94 -23.13
N ARG A 70 -3.50 6.49 -22.84
CA ARG A 70 -3.85 7.04 -21.52
C ARG A 70 -3.78 5.98 -20.42
N ARG A 71 -4.27 4.77 -20.67
CA ARG A 71 -4.19 3.64 -19.73
C ARG A 71 -2.74 3.26 -19.45
N LYS A 72 -1.93 3.14 -20.50
CA LYS A 72 -0.49 2.84 -20.39
C LYS A 72 0.24 3.93 -19.60
N GLN A 73 -0.05 5.20 -19.89
CA GLN A 73 0.57 6.31 -19.19
C GLN A 73 0.17 6.33 -17.71
N HIS A 74 -1.11 6.17 -17.38
CA HIS A 74 -1.55 6.10 -15.98
C HIS A 74 -0.93 4.92 -15.22
N LYS A 75 -0.74 3.76 -15.89
CA LYS A 75 -0.01 2.63 -15.32
C LYS A 75 1.44 3.00 -14.99
N LYS A 76 2.15 3.64 -15.93
CA LYS A 76 3.52 4.15 -15.70
C LYS A 76 3.56 5.17 -14.57
N ASP A 77 2.62 6.11 -14.53
CA ASP A 77 2.55 7.13 -13.48
C ASP A 77 2.37 6.48 -12.09
N LYS A 78 1.55 5.41 -11.99
CA LYS A 78 1.41 4.59 -10.78
C LYS A 78 2.69 3.87 -10.39
N GLU A 79 3.37 3.23 -11.34
CA GLU A 79 4.63 2.53 -11.09
C GLU A 79 5.71 3.50 -10.61
N THR A 80 5.89 4.64 -11.29
CA THR A 80 6.83 5.69 -10.91
C THR A 80 6.52 6.24 -9.53
N ALA A 81 5.25 6.53 -9.22
CA ALA A 81 4.86 7.05 -7.91
C ALA A 81 5.06 6.03 -6.78
N TYR A 82 4.90 4.73 -7.07
CA TYR A 82 5.22 3.68 -6.11
C TYR A 82 6.72 3.61 -5.87
N LEU A 83 7.53 3.55 -6.93
CA LEU A 83 8.99 3.47 -6.84
C LEU A 83 9.61 4.68 -6.16
N SER A 84 9.05 5.88 -6.34
CA SER A 84 9.49 7.09 -5.65
C SER A 84 9.04 7.16 -4.19
N SER A 85 8.09 6.32 -3.77
CA SER A 85 7.64 6.28 -2.37
C SER A 85 8.71 5.66 -1.46
N THR A 86 8.85 6.22 -0.25
CA THR A 86 9.73 5.68 0.79
C THR A 86 9.38 4.22 1.15
N ALA A 87 8.14 3.80 0.90
CA ALA A 87 7.69 2.45 1.15
C ALA A 87 8.28 1.44 0.16
N ALA A 88 8.37 1.76 -1.14
CA ALA A 88 8.96 0.88 -2.13
C ALA A 88 10.47 0.67 -1.90
N LEU A 89 11.17 1.69 -1.43
CA LEU A 89 12.60 1.63 -1.09
C LEU A 89 12.91 0.69 0.09
N SER A 90 11.90 0.32 0.89
CA SER A 90 12.11 -0.47 2.09
C SER A 90 12.27 -1.97 1.82
N GLY A 91 11.87 -2.53 0.67
CA GLY A 91 12.09 -3.96 0.35
C GLY A 91 11.46 -5.03 1.28
N TYR A 92 10.71 -4.64 2.33
CA TYR A 92 10.23 -5.55 3.40
C TYR A 92 8.70 -5.76 3.43
N TYR A 93 7.97 -5.24 2.45
CA TYR A 93 6.52 -5.41 2.38
C TYR A 93 6.21 -6.76 1.72
N ALA A 94 5.41 -7.59 2.40
CA ALA A 94 4.77 -8.71 1.72
C ALA A 94 3.73 -8.13 0.75
N LEU A 95 3.92 -8.40 -0.54
CA LEU A 95 2.89 -8.26 -1.56
C LEU A 95 2.00 -9.50 -1.55
#